data_AF-A0A511BB75-F1
#
_entry.id   AF-A0A511BB75-F1
#
_cell.length_a   1.000
_cell.length_b   1.000
_cell.length_c   1.000
_cell.angle_alpha   90.00
_cell.angle_beta   90.00
_cell.angle_gamma   90.00
#
_symmetry.space_group_name_H-M   'P 1'
#
loop_
_entity.id
_entity.type
_entity.pdbx_description
1 polymer ?
#
loop_
_entity_poly.entity_id
_entity_poly.type
_entity_poly.pdbx_seq_one_letter_code
_entity_poly.pdbx_strand_id
1 'polypeptide(L)'
;MTYEKPLTRQPQILSRRILLRTAAAISALGAIPSNFSRAQAAVSYGRQDFLALSQILTVRDKLNPEIAARISAALSAKDANFTSLAERLFTTIKADNFSDMRKFNDFADAYPDLKPTAMTIISAWYLGYIGTPSMSATPAVNHPVDDAQFVSYAEALMYEPTIDTTVIPTYSRGHTNYWIDAPKNVAAD
;
A
#
# COMPACT_ATOMS: atom_id res chain seq x y z
N MET A 1 -45.12 -23.95 65.13
CA MET A 1 -43.95 -23.87 66.03
C MET A 1 -42.92 -24.85 65.52
N THR A 2 -41.99 -24.37 64.69
CA THR A 2 -40.80 -25.12 64.25
C THR A 2 -39.77 -24.07 63.84
N TYR A 3 -38.65 -24.07 64.56
CA TYR A 3 -37.60 -23.06 64.54
C TYR A 3 -36.68 -23.30 63.33
N GLU A 4 -36.54 -22.33 62.42
CA GLU A 4 -35.48 -22.38 61.40
C GLU A 4 -34.15 -21.88 61.99
N LYS A 5 -33.10 -22.69 61.79
CA LYS A 5 -31.73 -22.45 62.23
C LYS A 5 -31.02 -21.51 61.23
N PRO A 6 -30.44 -20.38 61.64
CA PRO A 6 -29.75 -19.48 60.71
C PRO A 6 -28.41 -20.06 60.25
N LEU A 7 -28.15 -20.01 58.94
CA LEU A 7 -26.88 -20.40 58.31
C LEU A 7 -25.80 -19.35 58.60
N THR A 8 -24.79 -19.73 59.38
CA THR A 8 -23.62 -18.89 59.65
C THR A 8 -22.63 -19.00 58.48
N ARG A 9 -22.41 -17.91 57.75
CA ARG A 9 -21.43 -17.84 56.66
C ARG A 9 -20.03 -17.70 57.26
N GLN A 10 -19.21 -18.75 57.22
CA GLN A 10 -17.82 -18.64 57.63
C GLN A 10 -16.97 -17.92 56.57
N PRO A 11 -16.11 -16.95 56.94
CA PRO A 11 -15.22 -16.29 56.00
C PRO A 11 -14.17 -17.29 55.52
N GLN A 12 -14.10 -17.49 54.20
CA GLN A 12 -13.05 -18.29 53.56
C GLN A 12 -11.72 -17.54 53.66
N ILE A 13 -10.88 -17.93 54.62
CA ILE A 13 -9.54 -17.36 54.76
C ILE A 13 -8.67 -17.90 53.63
N LEU A 14 -8.36 -17.04 52.66
CA LEU A 14 -7.47 -17.37 51.55
C LEU A 14 -6.09 -17.76 52.08
N SER A 15 -5.67 -19.00 51.79
CA SER A 15 -4.39 -19.53 52.25
C SER A 15 -3.22 -18.87 51.53
N ARG A 16 -2.20 -18.45 52.30
CA ARG A 16 -0.94 -17.86 51.82
C ARG A 16 -0.23 -18.74 50.76
N ARG A 17 -0.47 -20.05 50.79
CA ARG A 17 0.06 -21.02 49.80
C ARG A 17 -0.65 -20.93 48.44
N ILE A 18 -1.93 -20.56 48.42
CA ILE A 18 -2.68 -20.34 47.17
C ILE A 18 -2.18 -19.06 46.50
N LEU A 19 -1.94 -17.99 47.29
CA LEU A 19 -1.37 -16.73 46.79
C LEU A 19 0.05 -16.88 46.23
N LEU A 20 0.90 -17.69 46.88
CA LEU A 20 2.26 -17.94 46.37
C LEU A 20 2.27 -18.79 45.10
N ARG A 21 1.31 -19.70 44.93
CA ARG A 21 1.15 -20.50 43.70
C ARG A 21 0.67 -19.67 42.51
N THR A 22 -0.24 -18.72 42.73
CA THR A 22 -0.69 -17.82 41.67
C THR A 22 0.36 -16.79 41.27
N ALA A 23 1.16 -16.29 42.23
CA ALA A 23 2.26 -15.36 41.94
C ALA A 23 3.36 -16.00 41.06
N ALA A 24 3.66 -17.29 41.26
CA ALA A 24 4.65 -18.00 40.43
C ALA A 24 4.18 -18.23 38.98
N ALA A 25 2.87 -18.33 38.74
CA ALA A 25 2.32 -18.54 37.40
C ALA A 25 2.39 -17.29 36.50
N ILE A 26 2.42 -16.08 37.08
CA ILE A 26 2.48 -14.82 36.33
C ILE A 26 3.89 -14.56 35.75
N SER A 27 4.94 -15.05 36.41
CA SER A 27 6.32 -14.91 35.93
C SER A 27 6.61 -15.76 34.68
N ALA A 28 5.77 -16.74 34.35
CA ALA A 28 5.98 -17.63 33.20
C ALA A 28 5.48 -17.06 31.86
N LEU A 29 4.70 -15.98 31.84
CA LEU A 29 4.30 -15.30 30.59
C LEU A 29 5.39 -14.34 30.04
N GLY A 30 6.45 -14.06 30.80
CA GLY A 30 7.54 -13.19 30.36
C GLY A 30 8.58 -13.85 29.44
N ALA A 31 8.50 -15.17 29.26
CA ALA A 31 9.44 -15.96 28.46
C ALA A 31 8.85 -16.39 27.09
N ILE A 32 7.82 -15.69 26.60
CA ILE A 32 7.55 -15.73 25.16
C ILE A 32 8.67 -14.93 24.53
N PRO A 33 9.55 -15.51 23.68
CA PRO A 33 10.44 -14.72 22.85
C PRO A 33 9.52 -13.84 22.01
N SER A 34 9.41 -12.59 22.41
CA SER A 34 8.84 -11.58 21.57
C SER A 34 9.83 -11.45 20.43
N ASN A 35 9.51 -12.10 19.31
CA ASN A 35 10.12 -11.83 18.03
C ASN A 35 9.69 -10.42 17.59
N PHE A 36 9.96 -9.41 18.41
CA PHE A 36 10.15 -8.06 17.91
C PHE A 36 11.40 -8.17 17.07
N SER A 37 11.20 -8.30 15.75
CA SER A 37 12.24 -8.11 14.77
C SER A 37 12.95 -6.81 15.08
N ARG A 38 14.10 -6.91 15.75
CA ARG A 38 15.06 -5.83 15.82
C ARG A 38 15.58 -5.68 14.40
N ALA A 39 14.97 -4.78 13.64
CA ALA A 39 15.50 -4.35 12.36
C ALA A 39 16.93 -3.88 12.62
N GLN A 40 17.89 -4.69 12.18
CA GLN A 40 19.27 -4.24 12.07
C GLN A 40 19.24 -3.11 11.05
N ALA A 41 19.78 -1.94 11.42
CA ALA A 41 19.97 -0.83 10.51
C ALA A 41 21.03 -1.18 9.45
N ALA A 42 20.70 -2.07 8.53
CA ALA A 42 20.94 -1.76 7.12
C ALA A 42 19.95 -0.64 6.78
N VAL A 43 20.33 0.30 5.93
CA VAL A 43 19.38 1.27 5.36
C VAL A 43 18.43 0.47 4.48
N SER A 44 17.46 -0.20 5.10
CA SER A 44 16.48 -1.02 4.42
C SER A 44 15.54 -0.05 3.74
N TYR A 45 15.51 -0.09 2.41
CA TYR A 45 14.54 0.62 1.61
C TYR A 45 13.13 0.41 2.18
N GLY A 46 12.62 1.47 2.80
CA GLY A 46 11.42 1.41 3.63
C GLY A 46 10.19 1.94 2.90
N ARG A 47 9.04 1.86 3.58
CA ARG A 47 7.77 2.43 3.09
C ARG A 47 7.89 3.91 2.71
N GLN A 48 8.67 4.67 3.47
CA GLN A 48 8.90 6.10 3.21
C GLN A 48 9.80 6.33 1.98
N ASP A 49 10.80 5.48 1.76
CA ASP A 49 11.66 5.56 0.58
C ASP A 49 10.88 5.24 -0.69
N PHE A 50 9.98 4.25 -0.64
CA PHE A 50 9.10 3.94 -1.77
C PHE A 50 8.12 5.08 -2.10
N LEU A 51 7.57 5.72 -1.07
CA LEU A 51 6.74 6.92 -1.26
C LEU A 51 7.55 8.05 -1.92
N ALA A 52 8.76 8.33 -1.43
CA ALA A 52 9.64 9.36 -1.98
C ALA A 52 10.04 9.06 -3.43
N LEU A 53 10.43 7.81 -3.72
CA LEU A 53 10.70 7.36 -5.09
C LEU A 53 9.48 7.58 -6.00
N SER A 54 8.30 7.19 -5.53
CA SER A 54 7.05 7.35 -6.28
C SER A 54 6.75 8.81 -6.59
N GLN A 55 6.96 9.71 -5.62
CA GLN A 55 6.77 11.16 -5.79
C GLN A 55 7.68 11.73 -6.87
N ILE A 56 8.95 11.32 -6.88
CA ILE A 56 9.92 11.74 -7.90
C ILE A 56 9.51 11.24 -9.28
N LEU A 57 9.22 9.94 -9.42
CA LEU A 57 8.88 9.31 -10.69
C LEU A 57 7.57 9.83 -11.31
N THR A 58 6.63 10.28 -10.48
CA THR A 58 5.33 10.81 -10.92
C THR A 58 5.28 12.33 -10.98
N VAL A 59 6.34 13.02 -10.52
CA VAL A 59 6.39 14.48 -10.37
C VAL A 59 5.19 14.98 -9.56
N ARG A 60 5.05 14.43 -8.35
CA ARG A 60 3.96 14.77 -7.41
C ARG A 60 4.54 15.05 -6.04
N ASP A 61 4.17 16.20 -5.46
CA ASP A 61 4.62 16.57 -4.11
C ASP A 61 3.95 15.72 -3.02
N LYS A 62 2.74 15.24 -3.28
CA LYS A 62 1.93 14.48 -2.33
C LYS A 62 1.32 13.28 -3.01
N LEU A 63 1.60 12.10 -2.48
CA LEU A 63 0.95 10.85 -2.83
C LEU A 63 0.38 10.20 -1.57
N ASN A 64 -0.66 9.40 -1.73
CA ASN A 64 -1.26 8.70 -0.61
C ASN A 64 -0.32 7.59 -0.09
N PRO A 65 0.15 7.65 1.17
CA PRO A 65 1.12 6.69 1.71
C PRO A 65 0.55 5.26 1.78
N GLU A 66 -0.76 5.09 1.92
CA GLU A 66 -1.41 3.78 1.95
C GLU A 66 -1.44 3.14 0.56
N ILE A 67 -1.63 3.93 -0.50
CA ILE A 67 -1.56 3.45 -1.87
C ILE A 67 -0.11 3.07 -2.22
N ALA A 68 0.86 3.91 -1.83
CA ALA A 68 2.27 3.59 -2.00
C ALA A 68 2.63 2.26 -1.33
N ALA A 69 2.16 2.03 -0.10
CA ALA A 69 2.37 0.77 0.61
C ALA A 69 1.72 -0.44 -0.11
N ARG A 70 0.51 -0.28 -0.65
CA ARG A 70 -0.18 -1.33 -1.43
C ARG A 70 0.56 -1.66 -2.72
N ILE A 71 0.98 -0.65 -3.48
CA ILE A 71 1.76 -0.84 -4.71
C ILE A 71 3.07 -1.56 -4.39
N SER A 72 3.83 -1.08 -3.40
CA SER A 72 5.09 -1.71 -3.01
C SER A 72 4.91 -3.17 -2.61
N ALA A 73 3.90 -3.47 -1.79
CA ALA A 73 3.63 -4.85 -1.37
C ALA A 73 3.23 -5.75 -2.55
N ALA A 74 2.38 -5.26 -3.45
CA ALA A 74 1.93 -6.01 -4.62
C ALA A 74 3.10 -6.29 -5.59
N LEU A 75 3.96 -5.31 -5.83
CA LEU A 75 5.14 -5.47 -6.70
C LEU A 75 6.18 -6.41 -6.09
N SER A 76 6.47 -6.29 -4.78
CA SER A 76 7.37 -7.22 -4.07
C SER A 76 6.83 -8.65 -4.03
N ALA A 77 5.51 -8.84 -4.00
CA ALA A 77 4.90 -10.17 -4.07
C ALA A 77 5.00 -10.80 -5.46
N LYS A 78 5.00 -9.96 -6.51
CA LYS A 78 5.07 -10.39 -7.92
C LYS A 78 6.49 -10.69 -8.38
N ASP A 79 7.47 -9.90 -7.92
CA ASP A 79 8.89 -10.08 -8.21
C ASP A 79 9.73 -9.96 -6.94
N ALA A 80 10.38 -11.07 -6.57
CA ALA A 80 11.23 -11.14 -5.38
C ALA A 80 12.44 -10.19 -5.44
N ASN A 81 12.87 -9.79 -6.65
CA ASN A 81 13.97 -8.84 -6.83
C ASN A 81 13.52 -7.38 -6.78
N PHE A 82 12.20 -7.12 -6.82
CA PHE A 82 11.65 -5.78 -6.94
C PHE A 82 12.18 -4.82 -5.87
N THR A 83 12.22 -5.23 -4.62
CA THR A 83 12.68 -4.37 -3.51
C THR A 83 14.12 -3.91 -3.72
N SER A 84 15.01 -4.81 -4.16
CA SER A 84 16.40 -4.50 -4.46
C SER A 84 16.53 -3.58 -5.68
N LEU A 85 15.75 -3.82 -6.74
CA LEU A 85 15.71 -2.96 -7.92
C LEU A 85 15.17 -1.56 -7.61
N ALA A 86 14.13 -1.45 -6.78
CA ALA A 86 13.55 -0.19 -6.34
C ALA A 86 14.54 0.62 -5.48
N GLU A 87 15.28 -0.04 -4.59
CA GLU A 87 16.35 0.59 -3.80
C GLU A 87 17.48 1.12 -4.69
N ARG A 88 17.93 0.30 -5.66
CA ARG A 88 18.96 0.71 -6.63
C ARG A 88 18.48 1.87 -7.49
N LEU A 89 17.23 1.82 -7.95
CA LEU A 89 16.58 2.89 -8.69
C LEU A 89 16.54 4.19 -7.87
N PHE A 90 16.09 4.13 -6.61
CA PHE A 90 16.02 5.31 -5.74
C PHE A 90 17.39 5.92 -5.48
N THR A 91 18.42 5.09 -5.27
CA THR A 91 19.79 5.58 -5.09
C THR A 91 20.33 6.24 -6.36
N THR A 92 20.07 5.64 -7.53
CA THR A 92 20.53 6.15 -8.83
C THR A 92 19.86 7.48 -9.18
N ILE A 93 18.53 7.57 -9.01
CA ILE A 93 17.76 8.81 -9.22
C ILE A 93 18.29 9.96 -8.35
N LYS A 94 18.63 9.68 -7.09
CA LYS A 94 19.20 10.69 -6.18
C LYS A 94 20.60 11.12 -6.63
N ALA A 95 21.43 10.19 -7.12
CA ALA A 95 22.77 10.51 -7.61
C ALA A 95 22.75 11.34 -8.90
N ASP A 96 21.79 11.05 -9.80
CA ASP A 96 21.64 11.73 -11.08
C ASP A 96 20.92 13.10 -10.98
N ASN A 97 20.49 13.49 -9.77
CA ASN A 97 19.63 14.66 -9.53
C ASN A 97 18.40 14.68 -10.46
N PHE A 98 17.80 13.50 -10.68
CA PHE A 98 16.60 13.38 -11.48
C PHE A 98 15.45 14.07 -10.73
N SER A 99 14.99 15.19 -11.27
CA SER A 99 13.94 16.03 -10.68
C SER A 99 12.80 16.34 -11.64
N ASP A 100 12.86 15.83 -12.87
CA ASP A 100 11.97 16.26 -13.95
C ASP A 100 11.72 15.13 -14.95
N MET A 101 10.45 14.83 -15.21
CA MET A 101 10.02 13.80 -16.15
C MET A 101 10.51 14.06 -17.58
N ARG A 102 10.81 15.31 -17.96
CA ARG A 102 11.40 15.64 -19.26
C ARG A 102 12.76 14.97 -19.49
N LYS A 103 13.49 14.66 -18.42
CA LYS A 103 14.78 13.96 -18.45
C LYS A 103 14.64 12.43 -18.36
N PHE A 104 13.42 11.91 -18.32
CA PHE A 104 13.21 10.48 -18.09
C PHE A 104 13.78 9.63 -19.23
N ASN A 105 13.71 10.11 -20.47
CA ASN A 105 14.30 9.40 -21.61
C ASN A 105 15.83 9.31 -21.47
N ASP A 106 16.49 10.41 -21.12
CA ASP A 106 17.95 10.43 -20.90
C ASP A 106 18.36 9.48 -19.77
N PHE A 107 17.62 9.49 -18.64
CA PHE A 107 17.81 8.56 -17.53
C PHE A 107 17.60 7.10 -17.98
N ALA A 108 16.53 6.85 -18.73
CA ALA A 108 16.17 5.52 -19.20
C ALA A 108 17.18 4.94 -20.20
N ASP A 109 17.83 5.80 -20.98
CA ASP A 109 18.89 5.43 -21.91
C ASP A 109 20.22 5.20 -21.20
N ALA A 110 20.52 5.97 -20.15
CA ALA A 110 21.70 5.78 -19.30
C ALA A 110 21.61 4.53 -18.42
N TYR A 111 20.41 4.17 -17.96
CA TYR A 111 20.15 3.06 -17.04
C TYR A 111 19.06 2.11 -17.58
N PRO A 112 19.31 1.41 -18.70
CA PRO A 112 18.31 0.58 -19.37
C PRO A 112 17.83 -0.60 -18.53
N ASP A 113 18.61 -1.05 -17.55
CA ASP A 113 18.26 -2.11 -16.60
C ASP A 113 17.26 -1.64 -15.53
N LEU A 114 17.23 -0.34 -15.22
CA LEU A 114 16.34 0.27 -14.22
C LEU A 114 15.05 0.83 -14.82
N LYS A 115 15.07 1.15 -16.12
CA LYS A 115 13.91 1.63 -16.88
C LYS A 115 12.64 0.78 -16.67
N PRO A 116 12.68 -0.57 -16.74
CA PRO A 116 11.47 -1.38 -16.55
C PRO A 116 10.87 -1.25 -15.16
N THR A 117 11.70 -1.17 -14.11
CA THR A 117 11.25 -0.97 -12.73
C THR A 117 10.60 0.40 -12.56
N ALA A 118 11.22 1.46 -13.09
CA ALA A 118 10.66 2.80 -13.06
C ALA A 118 9.30 2.86 -13.77
N MET A 119 9.21 2.30 -14.97
CA MET A 119 7.95 2.24 -15.73
C MET A 119 6.88 1.43 -15.00
N THR A 120 7.24 0.32 -14.36
CA THR A 120 6.30 -0.49 -13.57
C THR A 120 5.71 0.30 -12.41
N ILE A 121 6.53 1.08 -11.69
CA ILE A 121 6.07 1.94 -10.59
C ILE A 121 5.15 3.04 -11.13
N ILE A 122 5.56 3.72 -12.21
CA ILE A 122 4.76 4.79 -12.84
C ILE A 122 3.41 4.23 -13.31
N SER A 123 3.41 3.10 -14.03
CA SER A 123 2.18 2.46 -14.51
C SER A 123 1.26 2.06 -13.36
N ALA A 124 1.79 1.57 -12.24
CA ALA A 124 0.97 1.22 -11.07
C ALA A 124 0.19 2.42 -10.51
N TRP A 125 0.82 3.60 -10.48
CA TRP A 125 0.19 4.85 -10.03
C TRP A 125 -0.82 5.38 -11.03
N TYR A 126 -0.47 5.40 -12.31
CA TYR A 126 -1.36 5.95 -13.34
C TYR A 126 -2.58 5.08 -13.60
N LEU A 127 -2.40 3.76 -13.63
CA LEU A 127 -3.46 2.81 -14.00
C LEU A 127 -4.23 2.27 -12.80
N GLY A 128 -3.64 2.33 -11.59
CA GLY A 128 -4.29 1.85 -10.38
C GLY A 128 -4.28 0.32 -10.22
N TYR A 129 -3.53 -0.39 -11.05
CA TYR A 129 -3.28 -1.83 -10.95
C TYR A 129 -1.85 -2.16 -11.40
N ILE A 130 -1.38 -3.35 -11.05
CA ILE A 130 -0.12 -3.92 -11.55
C ILE A 130 -0.40 -5.15 -12.40
N GLY A 131 0.58 -5.62 -13.18
CA GLY A 131 0.42 -6.77 -14.07
C GLY A 131 -0.26 -6.41 -15.40
N THR A 132 -0.69 -7.44 -16.13
CA THR A 132 -1.24 -7.32 -17.48
C THR A 132 -2.66 -7.87 -17.51
N PRO A 133 -3.69 -7.02 -17.54
CA PRO A 133 -5.06 -7.49 -17.59
C PRO A 133 -5.33 -8.21 -18.91
N SER A 134 -5.95 -9.38 -18.85
CA SER A 134 -6.41 -10.10 -20.03
C SER A 134 -7.88 -9.78 -20.29
N MET A 135 -8.20 -9.40 -21.51
CA MET A 135 -9.60 -9.27 -21.96
C MET A 135 -10.15 -10.56 -22.57
N SER A 136 -9.32 -11.61 -22.66
CA SER A 136 -9.71 -12.90 -23.21
C SER A 136 -10.31 -13.77 -22.11
N ALA A 137 -11.63 -13.78 -22.00
CA ALA A 137 -12.33 -14.82 -21.26
C ALA A 137 -12.18 -16.15 -22.01
N THR A 138 -11.41 -17.08 -21.47
CA THR A 138 -11.31 -18.44 -22.02
C THR A 138 -12.67 -19.11 -21.84
N PRO A 139 -13.25 -19.80 -22.85
CA PRO A 139 -14.61 -20.36 -22.76
C PRO A 139 -14.88 -21.31 -21.56
N ALA A 140 -13.83 -21.82 -20.91
CA ALA A 140 -13.91 -22.70 -19.75
C ALA A 140 -13.91 -21.96 -18.39
N VAL A 141 -13.57 -20.67 -18.37
CA VAL A 141 -13.51 -19.83 -17.16
C VAL A 141 -14.24 -18.53 -17.45
N ASN A 142 -15.38 -18.28 -16.78
CA ASN A 142 -16.18 -17.07 -16.97
C ASN A 142 -15.48 -15.76 -16.52
N HIS A 143 -14.17 -15.83 -16.26
CA HIS A 143 -13.31 -14.72 -15.93
C HIS A 143 -11.96 -14.88 -16.65
N PRO A 144 -11.37 -13.81 -17.18
CA PRO A 144 -10.00 -13.85 -17.70
C PRO A 144 -9.05 -14.35 -16.62
N VAL A 145 -8.17 -15.30 -16.97
CA VAL A 145 -7.04 -15.67 -16.11
C VAL A 145 -5.90 -14.75 -16.49
N ASP A 146 -5.56 -13.82 -15.60
CA ASP A 146 -4.43 -12.92 -15.77
C ASP A 146 -3.65 -12.74 -14.47
N ASP A 147 -2.60 -11.94 -14.54
CA ASP A 147 -1.71 -11.62 -13.43
C ASP A 147 -1.92 -10.19 -12.92
N ALA A 148 -3.07 -9.57 -13.25
CA ALA A 148 -3.40 -8.22 -12.88
C ALA A 148 -3.88 -8.16 -11.43
N GLN A 149 -3.27 -7.28 -10.64
CA GLN A 149 -3.67 -7.04 -9.27
C GLN A 149 -4.08 -5.59 -9.11
N PHE A 150 -5.34 -5.40 -8.74
CA PHE A 150 -5.93 -4.10 -8.49
C PHE A 150 -5.37 -3.46 -7.21
N VAL A 151 -5.07 -2.17 -7.26
CA VAL A 151 -4.52 -1.39 -6.14
C VAL A 151 -5.49 -0.28 -5.73
N SER A 152 -5.92 0.56 -6.66
CA SER A 152 -6.88 1.65 -6.45
C SER A 152 -7.56 2.03 -7.75
N TYR A 153 -8.80 2.53 -7.68
CA TYR A 153 -9.53 2.98 -8.87
C TYR A 153 -9.65 4.50 -8.87
N ALA A 154 -10.33 5.06 -7.87
CA ALA A 154 -10.61 6.50 -7.82
C ALA A 154 -9.35 7.38 -7.66
N GLU A 155 -8.25 6.79 -7.16
CA GLU A 155 -6.99 7.49 -6.91
C GLU A 155 -5.92 7.21 -7.98
N ALA A 156 -6.31 6.56 -9.09
CA ALA A 156 -5.42 6.34 -10.22
C ALA A 156 -5.09 7.69 -10.90
N LEU A 157 -3.80 7.99 -11.07
CA LEU A 157 -3.36 9.32 -11.51
C LEU A 157 -3.79 9.66 -12.94
N MET A 158 -4.17 8.67 -13.77
CA MET A 158 -4.65 8.93 -15.13
C MET A 158 -5.92 9.79 -15.18
N TYR A 159 -6.71 9.83 -14.11
CA TYR A 159 -7.91 10.66 -14.07
C TYR A 159 -7.63 12.13 -13.74
N GLU A 160 -6.51 12.44 -13.08
CA GLU A 160 -6.21 13.81 -12.63
C GLU A 160 -6.19 14.84 -13.77
N PRO A 161 -5.57 14.59 -14.94
CA PRO A 161 -5.46 15.60 -15.99
C PRO A 161 -6.79 16.01 -16.61
N THR A 162 -7.84 15.19 -16.47
CA THR A 162 -9.15 15.43 -17.09
C THR A 162 -10.27 15.53 -16.06
N ILE A 163 -9.95 15.63 -14.76
CA ILE A 163 -10.94 15.55 -13.68
C ILE A 163 -11.90 16.73 -13.64
N ASP A 164 -11.52 17.87 -14.23
CA ASP A 164 -12.33 19.08 -14.36
C ASP A 164 -13.42 18.95 -15.44
N THR A 165 -13.25 17.99 -16.36
CA THR A 165 -14.06 17.82 -17.56
C THR A 165 -14.79 16.48 -17.57
N THR A 166 -14.10 15.42 -17.18
CA THR A 166 -14.57 14.04 -17.22
C THR A 166 -14.74 13.51 -15.81
N VAL A 167 -15.84 12.79 -15.58
CA VAL A 167 -16.04 12.08 -14.32
C VAL A 167 -15.25 10.77 -14.34
N ILE A 168 -14.78 10.34 -13.17
CA ILE A 168 -14.30 8.97 -12.99
C ILE A 168 -15.49 8.03 -13.25
N PRO A 169 -15.39 7.04 -14.16
CA PRO A 169 -16.52 6.18 -14.47
C PRO A 169 -17.09 5.54 -13.20
N THR A 170 -18.40 5.30 -13.16
CA THR A 170 -19.16 4.86 -11.97
C THR A 170 -19.30 5.89 -10.83
N TYR A 171 -18.61 7.04 -10.86
CA TYR A 171 -18.77 8.13 -9.90
C TYR A 171 -19.54 9.30 -10.51
N SER A 172 -20.75 9.55 -10.00
CA SER A 172 -21.54 10.73 -10.40
C SER A 172 -20.99 11.97 -9.71
N ARG A 173 -20.07 12.71 -10.37
CA ARG A 173 -19.50 13.97 -9.85
C ARG A 173 -19.97 15.21 -10.60
N GLY A 174 -20.43 15.06 -11.84
CA GLY A 174 -21.02 16.14 -12.62
C GLY A 174 -22.50 16.35 -12.28
N HIS A 175 -23.01 17.56 -12.53
CA HIS A 175 -24.45 17.78 -12.62
C HIS A 175 -25.00 17.06 -13.87
N THR A 176 -26.33 16.91 -13.96
CA THR A 176 -26.94 16.39 -15.19
C THR A 176 -26.53 17.23 -16.39
N ASN A 177 -26.29 16.57 -17.53
CA ASN A 177 -25.91 17.21 -18.79
C ASN A 177 -24.57 17.97 -18.79
N TYR A 178 -23.64 17.67 -17.88
CA TYR A 178 -22.31 18.31 -17.86
C TYR A 178 -21.53 18.17 -19.18
N TRP A 179 -21.85 17.17 -20.00
CA TRP A 179 -21.22 16.88 -21.29
C TRP A 179 -21.76 17.72 -22.47
N ILE A 180 -22.77 18.57 -22.26
CA ILE A 180 -23.32 19.40 -23.34
C ILE A 180 -22.34 20.51 -23.75
N ASP A 181 -21.67 21.11 -22.76
CA ASP A 181 -20.73 22.20 -23.00
C ASP A 181 -19.35 21.65 -23.33
N ALA A 182 -18.69 22.27 -24.33
CA ALA A 182 -17.32 21.93 -24.66
C ALA A 182 -16.37 22.24 -23.48
N PRO A 183 -15.29 21.46 -23.30
CA PRO A 183 -14.27 21.75 -22.30
C PRO A 183 -13.67 23.14 -22.53
N LYS A 184 -13.43 23.89 -21.44
CA LYS A 184 -13.01 25.31 -21.52
C LYS A 184 -11.69 25.53 -22.26
N ASN A 185 -10.83 24.52 -22.30
CA ASN A 185 -9.54 24.53 -22.99
C ASN A 185 -9.66 24.37 -24.52
N VAL A 186 -10.81 23.97 -25.07
CA VAL A 186 -11.01 23.87 -26.53
C VAL A 186 -11.43 25.21 -27.14
N ALA A 187 -11.99 26.14 -26.35
CA ALA A 187 -12.45 27.44 -26.84
C ALA A 187 -11.34 28.49 -26.99
N ALA A 188 -10.08 28.16 -26.65
CA ALA A 188 -8.95 29.08 -26.59
C ALA A 188 -7.87 28.83 -27.66
N ASP A 189 -8.10 27.87 -28.58
CA ASP A 189 -7.21 27.52 -29.69
C ASP A 189 -7.75 28.01 -31.05
#